data_AF-A0A957A8R2-F1
#
_entry.id   AF-A0A957A8R2-F1
#
_cell.length_a   1.000
_cell.length_b   1.000
_cell.length_c   1.000
_cell.angle_alpha   90.00
_cell.angle_beta   90.00
_cell.angle_gamma   90.00
#
_symmetry.space_group_name_H-M   'P 1'
#
loop_
_entity.id
_entity.type
_entity.pdbx_description
1 polymer ?
#
loop_
_entity_poly.entity_id
_entity_poly.type
_entity_poly.pdbx_seq_one_letter_code
_entity_poly.pdbx_strand_id
1 'polypeptide(L)'
;MVITDAGAIVIGLAGLPSVAGTREECEATLRAVADIDHRFANLGVISANGTVTCSALPVPEGTNLGDRTYFMDAMRYDGLAWGAYQVGRITGEPSINLGYPLHSTDGRPIGVVFGAVSVSFLNDQLSMVELPEGASAIVVDRSGTILVDTGDPGRVGDPAYRVSLSTLLQTPNSALVGLFDGEVIASVREL
;
A
#
# COMPACT_ATOMS: atom_id res chain seq x y z
N MET A 1 9.02 8.98 5.20
CA MET A 1 8.48 10.12 4.42
C MET A 1 7.62 9.62 3.28
N VAL A 2 8.16 8.87 2.32
CA VAL A 2 7.38 8.32 1.18
C VAL A 2 6.10 7.63 1.65
N ILE A 3 6.13 6.62 2.51
CA ILE A 3 4.94 5.75 2.77
C ILE A 3 3.83 6.42 3.59
N THR A 4 4.17 7.30 4.54
CA THR A 4 3.19 8.02 5.37
C THR A 4 2.29 8.94 4.54
N ASP A 5 2.84 9.56 3.49
CA ASP A 5 2.11 10.49 2.63
C ASP A 5 1.00 9.80 1.80
N ALA A 6 1.15 8.49 1.51
CA ALA A 6 0.14 7.74 0.75
C ALA A 6 -1.20 7.67 1.51
N GLY A 7 -1.15 7.51 2.84
CA GLY A 7 -2.33 7.51 3.69
C GLY A 7 -3.09 8.84 3.63
N ALA A 8 -2.36 9.96 3.72
CA ALA A 8 -2.94 11.29 3.64
C ALA A 8 -3.66 11.56 2.31
N ILE A 9 -3.11 11.06 1.19
CA ILE A 9 -3.74 11.18 -0.12
C ILE A 9 -5.06 10.41 -0.17
N VAL A 10 -5.08 9.15 0.30
CA VAL A 10 -6.31 8.33 0.30
C VAL A 10 -7.37 8.92 1.23
N ILE A 11 -6.96 9.46 2.40
CA ILE A 11 -7.85 10.21 3.30
C ILE A 11 -8.42 11.45 2.61
N GLY A 12 -7.57 12.24 1.94
CA GLY A 12 -7.97 13.44 1.23
C GLY A 12 -8.97 13.15 0.11
N LEU A 13 -8.72 12.09 -0.67
CA LEU A 13 -9.62 11.61 -1.72
C LEU A 13 -11.01 11.25 -1.17
N ALA A 14 -11.08 10.58 -0.02
CA ALA A 14 -12.36 10.24 0.61
C ALA A 14 -13.22 11.45 1.00
N GLY A 15 -12.60 12.63 1.18
CA GLY A 15 -13.29 13.88 1.45
C GLY A 15 -13.77 14.64 0.20
N LEU A 16 -13.42 14.19 -1.01
CA LEU A 16 -13.77 14.91 -2.24
C LEU A 16 -15.19 14.57 -2.71
N PRO A 17 -16.05 15.57 -2.98
CA PRO A 17 -17.40 15.32 -3.51
C PRO A 17 -17.41 14.52 -4.81
N SER A 18 -16.38 14.69 -5.66
CA SER A 18 -16.26 13.95 -6.92
C SER A 18 -16.00 12.45 -6.72
N VAL A 19 -15.36 12.05 -5.61
CA VAL A 19 -15.12 10.64 -5.27
C VAL A 19 -16.38 9.97 -4.73
N ALA A 20 -17.22 10.72 -4.02
CA ALA A 20 -18.55 10.28 -3.58
C ALA A 20 -19.66 10.49 -4.65
N GLY A 21 -19.30 11.08 -5.79
CA GLY A 21 -20.22 11.51 -6.84
C GLY A 21 -20.58 10.40 -7.84
N THR A 22 -20.77 10.79 -9.09
CA THR A 22 -20.99 9.84 -10.18
C THR A 22 -19.75 9.01 -10.46
N ARG A 23 -19.93 7.86 -11.13
CA ARG A 23 -18.82 6.99 -11.50
C ARG A 23 -17.80 7.75 -12.36
N GLU A 24 -18.27 8.53 -13.32
CA GLU A 24 -17.44 9.30 -14.24
C GLU A 24 -16.59 10.36 -13.52
N GLU A 25 -17.19 11.10 -12.58
CA GLU A 25 -16.48 12.10 -11.75
C GLU A 25 -15.42 11.45 -10.87
N CYS A 26 -15.76 10.31 -10.24
CA CYS A 26 -14.83 9.56 -9.42
C CYS A 26 -13.64 9.07 -10.26
N GLU A 27 -13.90 8.36 -11.37
CA GLU A 27 -12.85 7.82 -12.24
C GLU A 27 -11.96 8.92 -12.84
N ALA A 28 -12.52 10.09 -13.18
CA ALA A 28 -11.73 11.24 -13.64
C ALA A 28 -10.81 11.79 -12.52
N THR A 29 -11.34 11.94 -11.30
CA THR A 29 -10.57 12.41 -10.15
C THR A 29 -9.42 11.47 -9.81
N LEU A 30 -9.72 10.17 -9.73
CA LEU A 30 -8.74 9.16 -9.35
C LEU A 30 -7.65 8.99 -10.41
N ARG A 31 -7.99 9.09 -11.71
CA ARG A 31 -7.00 9.11 -12.80
C ARG A 31 -6.07 10.30 -12.68
N ALA A 32 -6.61 11.50 -12.47
CA ALA A 32 -5.78 12.70 -12.34
C ALA A 32 -4.77 12.60 -11.19
N VAL A 33 -5.15 11.98 -10.06
CA VAL A 33 -4.21 11.75 -8.96
C VAL A 33 -3.17 10.68 -9.29
N ALA A 34 -3.57 9.55 -9.91
CA ALA A 34 -2.65 8.50 -10.32
C ALA A 34 -1.63 8.97 -11.38
N ASP A 35 -2.03 9.91 -12.25
CA ASP A 35 -1.16 10.52 -13.27
C ASP A 35 -0.10 11.45 -12.65
N ILE A 36 -0.36 12.02 -11.47
CA ILE A 36 0.57 12.91 -10.76
C ILE A 36 1.45 12.11 -9.81
N ASP A 37 0.85 11.17 -9.06
CA ASP A 37 1.54 10.39 -8.05
C ASP A 37 1.65 8.92 -8.45
N HIS A 38 2.72 8.64 -9.19
CA HIS A 38 3.03 7.32 -9.77
C HIS A 38 3.32 6.22 -8.74
N ARG A 39 3.32 6.54 -7.44
CA ARG A 39 3.41 5.53 -6.39
C ARG A 39 2.22 4.59 -6.37
N PHE A 40 1.06 5.07 -6.82
CA PHE A 40 -0.17 4.29 -6.82
C PHE A 40 -0.26 3.50 -8.12
N ALA A 41 -0.14 2.18 -8.02
CA ALA A 41 -0.46 1.28 -9.13
C ALA A 41 -1.94 1.38 -9.51
N ASN A 42 -2.81 1.70 -8.54
CA ASN A 42 -4.22 2.00 -8.78
C ASN A 42 -4.84 2.75 -7.59
N LEU A 43 -5.92 3.47 -7.87
CA LEU A 43 -6.83 4.08 -6.91
C LEU A 43 -8.26 3.64 -7.23
N GLY A 44 -9.14 3.57 -6.24
CA GLY A 44 -10.54 3.22 -6.48
C GLY A 44 -11.45 3.36 -5.27
N VAL A 45 -12.73 3.09 -5.49
CA VAL A 45 -13.75 3.02 -4.44
C VAL A 45 -14.40 1.64 -4.46
N ILE A 46 -14.55 1.07 -3.27
CA ILE A 46 -15.23 -0.18 -3.01
C ILE A 46 -16.51 0.14 -2.23
N SER A 47 -17.67 -0.29 -2.70
CA SER A 47 -18.93 -0.16 -1.95
C SER A 47 -18.94 -1.04 -0.70
N ALA A 48 -19.87 -0.78 0.23
CA ALA A 48 -20.01 -1.56 1.47
C ALA A 48 -20.21 -3.08 1.27
N ASN A 49 -20.64 -3.54 0.08
CA ASN A 49 -20.75 -4.96 -0.25
C ASN A 49 -19.45 -5.60 -0.79
N GLY A 50 -18.37 -4.82 -0.85
CA GLY A 50 -17.07 -5.25 -1.36
C GLY A 50 -16.86 -5.08 -2.86
N THR A 51 -17.83 -4.58 -3.62
CA THR A 51 -17.71 -4.43 -5.09
C THR A 51 -17.11 -3.07 -5.46
N VAL A 52 -16.16 -3.06 -6.41
CA VAL A 52 -15.55 -1.84 -6.93
C VAL A 52 -16.57 -1.04 -7.72
N THR A 53 -16.77 0.23 -7.36
CA THR A 53 -17.73 1.15 -8.00
C THR A 53 -17.08 2.09 -9.00
N CYS A 54 -15.87 2.55 -8.73
CA CYS A 54 -15.03 3.33 -9.64
C CYS A 54 -13.54 3.04 -9.40
N SER A 55 -12.72 3.22 -10.42
CA SER A 55 -11.26 2.99 -10.36
C SER A 55 -10.51 3.88 -11.35
N ALA A 56 -9.26 4.23 -11.04
CA ALA A 56 -8.40 4.95 -11.97
C ALA A 56 -8.06 4.12 -13.23
N LEU A 57 -8.07 2.80 -13.11
CA LEU A 57 -7.84 1.87 -14.23
C LEU A 57 -9.14 1.17 -14.65
N PRO A 58 -9.26 0.73 -15.91
CA PRO A 58 -10.33 -0.17 -16.33
C PRO A 58 -10.38 -1.41 -15.43
N VAL A 59 -11.57 -1.72 -14.92
CA VAL A 59 -11.80 -2.85 -14.01
C VAL A 59 -12.90 -3.74 -14.57
N PRO A 60 -12.74 -5.08 -14.55
CA PRO A 60 -13.81 -5.99 -14.92
C PRO A 60 -15.07 -5.76 -14.07
N GLU A 61 -16.23 -5.82 -14.70
CA GLU A 61 -17.51 -5.66 -14.02
C GLU A 61 -17.67 -6.71 -12.91
N GLY A 62 -18.19 -6.30 -11.75
CA GLY A 62 -18.38 -7.19 -10.61
C GLY A 62 -17.11 -7.54 -9.83
N THR A 63 -15.96 -6.90 -10.11
CA THR A 63 -14.74 -7.11 -9.31
C THR A 63 -15.01 -6.82 -7.84
N ASN A 64 -14.88 -7.85 -7.02
CA ASN A 64 -15.07 -7.78 -5.57
C ASN A 64 -13.71 -7.80 -4.86
N LEU A 65 -13.56 -6.92 -3.87
CA LEU A 65 -12.39 -6.75 -3.00
C LEU A 65 -12.80 -6.76 -1.51
N GLY A 66 -14.01 -7.25 -1.20
CA GLY A 66 -14.56 -7.25 0.16
C GLY A 66 -13.86 -8.19 1.14
N ASP A 67 -13.10 -9.16 0.63
CA ASP A 67 -12.28 -10.08 1.41
C ASP A 67 -10.88 -9.51 1.72
N ARG A 68 -10.54 -8.32 1.22
CA ARG A 68 -9.22 -7.73 1.43
C ARG A 68 -9.14 -7.07 2.81
N THR A 69 -8.01 -7.26 3.48
CA THR A 69 -7.81 -6.78 4.86
C THR A 69 -7.94 -5.26 4.98
N TYR A 70 -7.35 -4.49 4.06
CA TYR A 70 -7.49 -3.03 4.05
C TYR A 70 -8.95 -2.55 3.88
N PHE A 71 -9.82 -3.35 3.25
CA PHE A 71 -11.25 -3.04 3.16
C PHE A 71 -11.96 -3.42 4.46
N MET A 72 -11.77 -4.66 4.93
CA MET A 72 -12.44 -5.15 6.14
C MET A 72 -12.07 -4.31 7.37
N ASP A 73 -10.79 -3.96 7.52
CA ASP A 73 -10.30 -3.18 8.65
C ASP A 73 -10.75 -1.72 8.56
N ALA A 74 -10.75 -1.10 7.36
CA ALA A 74 -11.27 0.26 7.19
C ALA A 74 -12.77 0.35 7.53
N MET A 75 -13.57 -0.63 7.08
CA MET A 75 -14.99 -0.71 7.42
C MET A 75 -15.23 -1.01 8.90
N ARG A 76 -14.39 -1.85 9.51
CA ARG A 76 -14.57 -2.31 10.90
C ARG A 76 -14.14 -1.27 11.93
N TYR A 77 -13.01 -0.61 11.69
CA TYR A 77 -12.40 0.32 12.63
C TYR A 77 -12.67 1.78 12.29
N ASP A 78 -13.36 2.04 11.18
CA ASP A 78 -13.74 3.37 10.73
C ASP A 78 -12.54 4.34 10.67
N GLY A 79 -11.50 3.90 9.97
CA GLY A 79 -10.26 4.65 9.88
C GLY A 79 -9.32 4.13 8.80
N LEU A 80 -8.14 4.74 8.72
CA LEU A 80 -7.09 4.31 7.79
C LEU A 80 -6.63 2.91 8.16
N ALA A 81 -6.66 1.99 7.19
CA ALA A 81 -6.22 0.63 7.35
C ALA A 81 -5.17 0.26 6.29
N TRP A 82 -4.03 -0.22 6.76
CA TRP A 82 -3.00 -0.82 5.90
C TRP A 82 -3.24 -2.32 5.75
N GLY A 83 -3.26 -2.76 4.51
CA GLY A 83 -3.33 -4.17 4.14
C GLY A 83 -1.96 -4.85 4.18
N ALA A 84 -1.94 -6.09 3.73
CA ALA A 84 -0.73 -6.87 3.53
C ALA A 84 -0.30 -6.84 2.06
N TYR A 85 0.92 -7.29 1.80
CA TYR A 85 1.41 -7.61 0.47
C TYR A 85 0.42 -8.50 -0.28
N GLN A 86 0.15 -8.14 -1.52
CA GLN A 86 -0.69 -8.93 -2.40
C GLN A 86 -0.41 -8.60 -3.87
N VAL A 87 -0.78 -9.51 -4.76
CA VAL A 87 -0.91 -9.20 -6.18
C VAL A 87 -2.31 -8.61 -6.42
N GLY A 88 -2.35 -7.41 -7.00
CA GLY A 88 -3.59 -6.69 -7.28
C GLY A 88 -4.47 -7.45 -8.27
N ARG A 89 -5.77 -7.61 -7.96
CA ARG A 89 -6.75 -8.24 -8.88
C ARG A 89 -6.96 -7.43 -10.16
N ILE A 90 -6.76 -6.11 -10.10
CA ILE A 90 -6.98 -5.18 -11.21
C ILE A 90 -5.66 -4.99 -11.98
N THR A 91 -4.56 -4.74 -11.28
CA THR A 91 -3.26 -4.41 -11.89
C THR A 91 -2.46 -5.64 -12.30
N GLY A 92 -2.64 -6.78 -11.62
CA GLY A 92 -1.76 -7.94 -11.77
C GLY A 92 -0.37 -7.73 -11.15
N GLU A 93 -0.16 -6.63 -10.43
CA GLU A 93 1.14 -6.22 -9.89
C GLU A 93 1.22 -6.41 -8.38
N PRO A 94 2.40 -6.72 -7.82
CA PRO A 94 2.65 -6.68 -6.38
C PRO A 94 2.44 -5.28 -5.80
N SER A 95 1.60 -5.18 -4.78
CA SER A 95 1.29 -3.93 -4.10
C SER A 95 1.06 -4.13 -2.61
N ILE A 96 1.21 -3.03 -1.85
CA ILE A 96 0.62 -2.89 -0.53
C ILE A 96 -0.57 -1.93 -0.64
N ASN A 97 -1.74 -2.39 -0.20
CA ASN A 97 -2.96 -1.61 -0.35
C ASN A 97 -3.34 -0.98 0.98
N LEU A 98 -3.90 0.22 0.91
CA LEU A 98 -4.48 0.93 2.04
C LEU A 98 -5.92 1.31 1.71
N GLY A 99 -6.75 1.38 2.74
CA GLY A 99 -8.16 1.75 2.65
C GLY A 99 -8.53 2.81 3.69
N TYR A 100 -9.43 3.70 3.31
CA TYR A 100 -10.06 4.65 4.23
C TYR A 100 -11.58 4.66 3.99
N PRO A 101 -12.42 4.65 5.04
CA PRO A 101 -13.87 4.65 4.87
C PRO A 101 -14.35 5.87 4.10
N LEU A 102 -15.24 5.64 3.15
CA LEU A 102 -16.06 6.67 2.52
C LEU A 102 -17.36 6.79 3.31
N HIS A 103 -17.68 7.98 3.80
CA HIS A 103 -18.85 8.21 4.63
C HIS A 103 -20.02 8.81 3.85
N SER A 104 -21.25 8.43 4.23
CA SER A 104 -22.44 9.19 3.86
C SER A 104 -22.54 10.49 4.66
N THR A 105 -23.50 11.33 4.27
CA THR A 105 -23.77 12.64 4.90
C THR A 105 -24.12 12.55 6.39
N ASP A 106 -24.56 11.39 6.88
CA ASP A 106 -24.84 11.10 8.29
C ASP A 106 -23.68 10.41 9.03
N GLY A 107 -22.51 10.32 8.40
CA GLY A 107 -21.29 9.79 9.00
C GLY A 107 -21.17 8.26 9.02
N ARG A 108 -22.06 7.52 8.34
CA ARG A 108 -21.95 6.06 8.24
C ARG A 108 -20.97 5.65 7.14
N PRO A 109 -20.09 4.66 7.35
CA PRO A 109 -19.29 4.09 6.28
C PRO A 109 -20.18 3.43 5.21
N ILE A 110 -20.10 3.92 3.97
CA ILE A 110 -20.84 3.42 2.80
C ILE A 110 -19.94 2.70 1.79
N GLY A 111 -18.63 2.73 2.03
CA GLY A 111 -17.62 2.11 1.20
C GLY A 111 -16.22 2.45 1.70
N VAL A 112 -15.23 2.17 0.87
CA VAL A 112 -13.82 2.40 1.16
C VAL A 112 -13.16 2.99 -0.09
N VAL A 113 -12.50 4.13 0.07
CA VAL A 113 -11.51 4.60 -0.90
C VAL A 113 -10.23 3.83 -0.67
N PHE A 114 -9.66 3.23 -1.71
CA PHE A 114 -8.40 2.49 -1.61
C PHE A 114 -7.33 3.07 -2.51
N GLY A 115 -6.08 2.88 -2.07
CA GLY A 115 -4.90 3.04 -2.90
C GLY A 115 -4.05 1.79 -2.87
N ALA A 116 -3.57 1.35 -4.04
CA ALA A 116 -2.61 0.27 -4.17
C ALA A 116 -1.23 0.89 -4.41
N VAL A 117 -0.35 0.88 -3.42
CA VAL A 117 1.03 1.37 -3.55
C VAL A 117 1.87 0.29 -4.21
N SER A 118 2.50 0.63 -5.33
CA SER A 118 3.34 -0.29 -6.08
C SER A 118 4.57 -0.71 -5.28
N VAL A 119 4.82 -2.02 -5.19
CA VAL A 119 6.06 -2.54 -4.61
C VAL A 119 7.26 -2.22 -5.50
N SER A 120 7.11 -2.19 -6.83
CA SER A 120 8.22 -1.79 -7.71
C SER A 120 8.62 -0.34 -7.48
N PHE A 121 7.64 0.55 -7.31
CA PHE A 121 7.93 1.94 -6.93
C PHE A 121 8.68 2.03 -5.60
N LEU A 122 8.27 1.25 -4.58
CA LEU A 122 8.98 1.21 -3.30
C LEU A 122 10.43 0.73 -3.44
N ASN A 123 10.66 -0.31 -4.27
CA ASN A 123 11.99 -0.79 -4.59
C ASN A 123 12.85 0.30 -5.23
N ASP A 124 12.31 0.98 -6.26
CA ASP A 124 13.02 2.05 -6.96
C ASP A 124 13.37 3.20 -6.01
N GLN A 125 12.43 3.61 -5.15
CA GLN A 125 12.69 4.66 -4.15
C GLN A 125 13.79 4.28 -3.16
N LEU A 126 13.81 3.03 -2.69
CA LEU A 126 14.85 2.56 -1.75
C LEU A 126 16.19 2.33 -2.42
N SER A 127 16.21 1.99 -3.71
CA SER A 127 17.45 1.87 -4.48
C SER A 127 18.20 3.20 -4.62
N MET A 128 17.51 4.33 -4.48
CA MET A 128 18.10 5.67 -4.50
C MET A 128 18.67 6.11 -3.16
N VAL A 129 18.43 5.35 -2.07
CA VAL A 129 19.01 5.66 -0.76
C VAL A 129 20.45 5.18 -0.76
N GLU A 130 21.40 6.10 -0.54
CA GLU A 130 22.80 5.74 -0.34
C GLU A 130 22.96 4.99 0.97
N LEU A 131 23.16 3.67 0.86
CA LEU A 131 23.50 2.82 1.99
C LEU A 131 25.04 2.76 2.13
N PRO A 132 25.56 2.65 3.37
CA PRO A 132 26.97 2.38 3.59
C PRO A 132 27.46 1.15 2.83
N GLU A 133 28.74 1.11 2.49
CA GLU A 133 29.32 -0.05 1.82
C GLU A 133 29.10 -1.34 2.65
N GLY A 134 28.55 -2.38 2.01
CA GLY A 134 28.19 -3.65 2.66
C GLY A 134 26.82 -3.68 3.35
N ALA A 135 26.10 -2.56 3.43
CA ALA A 135 24.78 -2.51 4.03
C ALA A 135 23.67 -2.92 3.04
N SER A 136 22.59 -3.48 3.59
CA SER A 136 21.35 -3.81 2.88
C SER A 136 20.14 -3.36 3.69
N ALA A 137 19.07 -2.95 3.02
CA ALA A 137 17.80 -2.61 3.62
C ALA A 137 16.73 -3.63 3.20
N ILE A 138 15.99 -4.12 4.18
CA ILE A 138 14.82 -4.97 3.95
C ILE A 138 13.61 -4.27 4.54
N VAL A 139 12.56 -4.18 3.74
CA VAL A 139 11.26 -3.66 4.13
C VAL A 139 10.25 -4.78 4.21
N VAL A 140 9.53 -4.85 5.33
CA VAL A 140 8.53 -5.89 5.58
C VAL A 140 7.18 -5.29 5.95
N ASP A 141 6.11 -5.94 5.54
CA ASP A 141 4.76 -5.60 6.00
C ASP A 141 4.47 -6.18 7.40
N ARG A 142 3.29 -5.86 7.94
CA ARG A 142 2.86 -6.33 9.27
C ARG A 142 2.70 -7.84 9.40
N SER A 143 2.57 -8.56 8.28
CA SER A 143 2.49 -10.03 8.26
C SER A 143 3.89 -10.67 8.17
N GLY A 144 4.94 -9.84 8.11
CA GLY A 144 6.31 -10.26 7.93
C GLY A 144 6.62 -10.65 6.49
N THR A 145 5.86 -10.19 5.50
CA THR A 145 6.17 -10.41 4.08
C THR A 145 7.13 -9.33 3.59
N ILE A 146 8.16 -9.73 2.86
CA ILE A 146 9.15 -8.82 2.27
C ILE A 146 8.50 -8.01 1.16
N LEU A 147 8.53 -6.69 1.30
CA LEU A 147 8.11 -5.72 0.30
C LEU A 147 9.30 -5.25 -0.54
N VAL A 148 10.45 -4.99 0.11
CA VAL A 148 11.69 -4.55 -0.55
C VAL A 148 12.86 -5.29 0.07
N ASP A 149 13.82 -5.70 -0.76
CA ASP A 149 15.12 -6.21 -0.32
C ASP A 149 16.18 -5.70 -1.29
N THR A 150 17.02 -4.76 -0.82
CA THR A 150 18.06 -4.14 -1.66
C THR A 150 19.26 -5.07 -1.90
N GLY A 151 19.40 -6.13 -1.09
CA GLY A 151 20.47 -7.11 -1.23
C GLY A 151 20.07 -8.29 -2.12
N ASP A 152 18.79 -8.67 -2.11
CA ASP A 152 18.25 -9.74 -2.95
C ASP A 152 16.78 -9.47 -3.36
N PRO A 153 16.57 -8.76 -4.47
CA PRO A 153 15.23 -8.44 -4.98
C PRO A 153 14.37 -9.69 -5.30
N GLY A 154 14.97 -10.87 -5.44
CA GLY A 154 14.25 -12.12 -5.72
C GLY A 154 13.36 -12.59 -4.56
N ARG A 155 13.47 -11.96 -3.39
CA ARG A 155 12.79 -12.33 -2.15
C ARG A 155 11.52 -11.53 -1.88
N VAL A 156 11.16 -10.59 -2.76
CA VAL A 156 9.90 -9.84 -2.64
C VAL A 156 8.71 -10.81 -2.66
N GLY A 157 7.84 -10.69 -1.67
CA GLY A 157 6.70 -11.58 -1.45
C GLY A 157 7.01 -12.80 -0.57
N ASP A 158 8.28 -13.08 -0.26
CA ASP A 158 8.65 -14.16 0.67
C ASP A 158 8.45 -13.73 2.14
N PRO A 159 8.24 -14.69 3.05
CA PRO A 159 8.29 -14.42 4.48
C PRO A 159 9.68 -14.02 4.95
N ALA A 160 9.75 -12.95 5.75
CA ALA A 160 10.98 -12.39 6.30
C ALA A 160 11.69 -13.34 7.29
N TYR A 161 11.00 -14.30 7.90
CA TYR A 161 11.68 -15.32 8.71
C TYR A 161 12.55 -16.27 7.87
N ARG A 162 12.41 -16.27 6.53
CA ARG A 162 13.35 -16.93 5.62
C ARG A 162 14.60 -16.09 5.38
N VAL A 163 14.65 -14.83 5.86
CA VAL A 163 15.90 -14.10 6.00
C VAL A 163 16.66 -14.80 7.10
N SER A 164 17.73 -15.51 6.76
CA SER A 164 18.54 -16.13 7.79
C SER A 164 19.10 -15.03 8.70
N LEU A 165 18.99 -15.23 10.01
CA LEU A 165 19.74 -14.43 11.00
C LEU A 165 21.23 -14.42 10.65
N SER A 166 21.77 -15.49 10.06
CA SER A 166 23.15 -15.51 9.59
C SER A 166 23.38 -14.52 8.45
N THR A 167 22.43 -14.32 7.54
CA THR A 167 22.54 -13.33 6.45
C THR A 167 22.55 -11.92 7.02
N LEU A 168 21.66 -11.61 7.98
CA LEU A 168 21.63 -10.31 8.67
C LEU A 168 22.87 -10.07 9.55
N LEU A 169 23.42 -11.13 10.16
CA LEU A 169 24.61 -11.05 11.01
C LEU A 169 25.93 -11.08 10.23
N GLN A 170 25.93 -11.53 8.98
CA GLN A 170 27.11 -11.58 8.11
C GLN A 170 27.26 -10.35 7.23
N THR A 171 26.22 -9.55 7.02
CA THR A 171 26.33 -8.22 6.42
C THR A 171 26.73 -7.20 7.49
N PRO A 172 27.97 -6.68 7.46
CA PRO A 172 28.35 -5.56 8.31
C PRO A 172 27.41 -4.38 8.00
N ASN A 173 26.91 -3.68 9.03
CA ASN A 173 26.04 -2.50 8.89
C ASN A 173 24.65 -2.74 8.27
N SER A 174 24.04 -3.92 8.44
CA SER A 174 22.67 -4.17 7.99
C SER A 174 21.62 -3.45 8.85
N ALA A 175 20.57 -2.93 8.21
CA ALA A 175 19.43 -2.31 8.88
C ALA A 175 18.13 -3.02 8.45
N LEU A 176 17.37 -3.52 9.43
CA LEU A 176 16.02 -4.01 9.17
C LEU A 176 15.05 -2.84 9.33
N VAL A 177 14.28 -2.56 8.28
CA VAL A 177 13.34 -1.46 8.24
C VAL A 177 11.93 -2.01 8.19
N GLY A 178 11.26 -2.15 9.32
CA GLY A 178 9.86 -2.59 9.35
C GLY A 178 8.90 -1.48 8.90
N LEU A 179 7.82 -1.84 8.21
CA LEU A 179 6.68 -0.95 8.02
C LEU A 179 5.51 -1.40 8.87
N PHE A 180 5.13 -0.54 9.80
CA PHE A 180 4.01 -0.76 10.70
C PHE A 180 3.04 0.40 10.56
N ASP A 181 1.85 0.12 10.04
CA ASP A 181 0.77 1.12 9.84
C ASP A 181 1.21 2.40 9.10
N GLY A 182 2.15 2.27 8.15
CA GLY A 182 2.69 3.37 7.36
C GLY A 182 3.86 4.11 8.01
N GLU A 183 4.29 3.69 9.20
CA GLU A 183 5.51 4.16 9.87
C GLU A 183 6.70 3.25 9.56
N VAL A 184 7.84 3.90 9.34
CA VAL A 184 9.14 3.25 9.12
C VAL A 184 9.80 3.03 10.48
N ILE A 185 9.88 1.78 10.93
CA ILE A 185 10.61 1.40 12.14
C ILE A 185 11.94 0.78 11.71
N ALA A 186 13.02 1.55 11.79
CA ALA A 186 14.37 1.05 11.52
C ALA A 186 15.00 0.52 12.81
N SER A 187 15.46 -0.73 12.78
CA SER A 187 16.46 -1.23 13.72
C SER A 187 17.80 -1.28 12.98
N VAL A 188 18.64 -0.29 13.26
CA VAL A 188 20.05 -0.29 12.85
C VAL A 188 20.82 -0.97 13.97
N ARG A 189 21.54 -2.04 13.66
CA ARG A 189 22.50 -2.62 14.60
C ARG A 189 23.85 -1.96 14.33
N GLU A 190 24.16 -0.89 15.05
CA GLU A 190 25.54 -0.41 15.16
C GLU A 190 26.33 -1.46 15.96
N LEU A 191 27.37 -2.04 15.36
CA LEU A 191 28.37 -2.86 16.06
C LEU A 191 29.62 -2.03 16.31
#